data_AF-A0A3C0ZQV7-F1
#
_entry.id   AF-A0A3C0ZQV7-F1
#
_cell.length_a   1.000
_cell.length_b   1.000
_cell.length_c   1.000
_cell.angle_alpha   90.00
_cell.angle_beta   90.00
_cell.angle_gamma   90.00
#
_symmetry.space_group_name_H-M   'P 1'
#
loop_
_entity.id
_entity.type
_entity.pdbx_description
1 polymer ?
#
loop_
_entity_poly.entity_id
_entity_poly.type
_entity_poly.pdbx_seq_one_letter_code
_entity_poly.pdbx_strand_id
1 'polypeptide(L)'
;MDKYELRVSLDEIDRLISERRFKEAAGVADRIDWTRIKGTQTLCRISDLYKINKRYRESRDLLAIAYKKNPESRKIIYSLCELELKLNNYIHALQLYNAFINVAPRDSDRYLLQYKLYKKQEVNVLEQIAVLEEFQQHDFRERWAYELATLYYRAGDVQSCIRQCDEIVAYFGDGRFVLRALELKKSLTDLNPQQNERLELLKKGGKYVPPVQPEPVTDAAPEAADAVKDAASAVPGAGDNTAPGMPESG
;
A
#
# COMPACT_ATOMS: atom_id res chain seq x y z
N MET A 1 -6.87 14.54 36.19
CA MET A 1 -5.52 14.12 35.77
C MET A 1 -4.73 15.37 35.47
N ASP A 2 -3.67 15.57 36.22
CA ASP A 2 -2.73 16.66 35.99
C ASP A 2 -1.95 16.41 34.68
N LYS A 3 -1.51 17.47 33.99
CA LYS A 3 -0.72 17.37 32.75
C LYS A 3 0.58 16.58 32.98
N TYR A 4 1.12 16.66 34.19
CA TYR A 4 2.31 15.91 34.59
C TYR A 4 2.02 14.40 34.68
N GLU A 5 0.96 14.00 35.39
CA GLU A 5 0.54 12.59 35.50
C GLU A 5 0.27 11.95 34.14
N LEU A 6 -0.39 12.69 33.23
CA LEU A 6 -0.64 12.23 31.88
C LEU A 6 0.67 11.98 31.12
N ARG A 7 1.64 12.88 31.24
CA ARG A 7 2.93 12.74 30.57
C ARG A 7 3.69 11.51 31.07
N VAL A 8 3.80 11.35 32.40
CA VAL A 8 4.45 10.19 33.02
C VAL A 8 3.79 8.89 32.56
N SER A 9 2.45 8.86 32.53
CA SER A 9 1.70 7.67 32.07
C SER A 9 1.95 7.37 30.59
N LEU A 10 2.05 8.39 29.74
CA LEU A 10 2.35 8.20 28.31
C LEU A 10 3.77 7.69 28.08
N ASP A 11 4.76 8.20 28.84
CA ASP A 11 6.15 7.75 28.78
C ASP A 11 6.26 6.28 29.25
N GLU A 12 5.53 5.91 30.31
CA GLU A 12 5.45 4.52 30.77
C GLU A 12 4.82 3.59 29.71
N ILE A 13 3.73 4.02 29.07
CA ILE A 13 3.11 3.29 27.96
C ILE A 13 4.12 3.09 26.81
N ASP A 14 4.87 4.14 26.44
CA ASP A 14 5.83 4.08 25.35
C ASP A 14 7.02 3.14 25.67
N ARG A 15 7.47 3.15 26.93
CA ARG A 15 8.46 2.19 27.42
C ARG A 15 7.92 0.75 27.38
N LEU A 16 6.71 0.50 27.85
CA LEU A 16 6.12 -0.85 27.84
C LEU A 16 5.89 -1.36 26.41
N ILE A 17 5.53 -0.48 25.47
CA ILE A 17 5.41 -0.82 24.04
C ILE A 17 6.76 -1.23 23.46
N SER A 18 7.84 -0.51 23.77
CA SER A 18 9.19 -0.85 23.27
C SER A 18 9.69 -2.19 23.84
N GLU A 19 9.33 -2.50 25.07
CA GLU A 19 9.55 -3.81 25.72
C GLU A 19 8.58 -4.91 25.23
N ARG A 20 7.69 -4.62 24.27
CA ARG A 20 6.62 -5.51 23.76
C ARG A 20 5.63 -6.00 24.83
N ARG A 21 5.53 -5.31 25.97
CA ARG A 21 4.61 -5.58 27.08
C ARG A 21 3.25 -4.92 26.85
N PHE A 22 2.60 -5.30 25.75
CA PHE A 22 1.37 -4.64 25.28
C PHE A 22 0.19 -4.72 26.27
N LYS A 23 0.05 -5.83 27.01
CA LYS A 23 -1.03 -5.99 27.99
C LYS A 23 -0.89 -5.01 29.15
N GLU A 24 0.34 -4.83 29.62
CA GLU A 24 0.64 -3.94 30.73
C GLU A 24 0.50 -2.48 30.30
N ALA A 25 0.98 -2.15 29.10
CA ALA A 25 0.75 -0.83 28.49
C ALA A 25 -0.76 -0.50 28.40
N ALA A 26 -1.59 -1.47 28.02
CA ALA A 26 -3.05 -1.28 27.99
C ALA A 26 -3.64 -1.07 29.39
N GLY A 27 -3.11 -1.72 30.41
CA GLY A 27 -3.52 -1.52 31.81
C GLY A 27 -3.21 -0.11 32.32
N VAL A 28 -2.08 0.48 31.92
CA VAL A 28 -1.78 1.90 32.21
C VAL A 28 -2.76 2.81 31.46
N ALA A 29 -3.00 2.53 30.17
CA ALA A 29 -3.91 3.30 29.33
C ALA A 29 -5.38 3.31 29.84
N ASP A 30 -5.82 2.21 30.47
CA ASP A 30 -7.18 2.08 31.02
C ASP A 30 -7.46 3.03 32.21
N ARG A 31 -6.41 3.52 32.88
CA ARG A 31 -6.53 4.46 34.00
C ARG A 31 -6.70 5.91 33.54
N ILE A 32 -6.60 6.15 32.23
CA ILE A 32 -6.60 7.49 31.64
C ILE A 32 -7.98 7.81 31.06
N ASP A 33 -8.54 8.97 31.43
CA ASP A 33 -9.72 9.52 30.78
C ASP A 33 -9.34 10.20 29.46
N TRP A 34 -9.50 9.47 28.35
CA TRP A 34 -9.15 9.93 27.01
C TRP A 34 -10.09 10.98 26.43
N THR A 35 -11.27 11.22 27.01
CA THR A 35 -12.26 12.16 26.47
C THR A 35 -11.75 13.60 26.46
N ARG A 36 -10.89 13.94 27.43
CA ARG A 36 -10.32 15.28 27.64
C ARG A 36 -9.07 15.55 26.81
N ILE A 37 -8.48 14.52 26.19
CA ILE A 37 -7.22 14.63 25.46
C ILE A 37 -7.47 15.22 24.07
N LYS A 38 -6.72 16.26 23.70
CA LYS A 38 -6.87 16.96 22.41
C LYS A 38 -6.09 16.32 21.25
N GLY A 39 -4.98 15.64 21.56
CA GLY A 39 -4.09 15.08 20.54
C GLY A 39 -4.68 13.86 19.83
N THR A 40 -5.11 14.04 18.59
CA THR A 40 -5.61 12.93 17.73
C THR A 40 -4.55 11.87 17.49
N GLN A 41 -3.27 12.26 17.37
CA GLN A 41 -2.17 11.31 17.21
C GLN A 41 -2.03 10.37 18.42
N THR A 42 -2.16 10.89 19.64
CA THR A 42 -2.14 10.08 20.86
C THR A 42 -3.32 9.12 20.89
N LEU A 43 -4.53 9.58 20.54
CA LEU A 43 -5.72 8.73 20.47
C LEU A 43 -5.54 7.60 19.45
N CYS A 44 -5.00 7.87 18.26
CA CYS A 44 -4.69 6.84 17.27
C CYS A 44 -3.67 5.82 17.80
N ARG A 45 -2.58 6.29 18.42
CA ARG A 45 -1.53 5.42 18.98
C ARG A 45 -2.07 4.47 20.05
N ILE A 46 -2.88 4.99 20.97
CA ILE A 46 -3.48 4.18 22.04
C ILE A 46 -4.57 3.25 21.48
N SER A 47 -5.26 3.68 20.43
CA SER A 47 -6.20 2.80 19.71
C SER A 47 -5.46 1.60 19.12
N ASP A 48 -4.29 1.80 18.52
CA ASP A 48 -3.48 0.71 17.99
C ASP A 48 -2.97 -0.22 19.10
N LEU A 49 -2.64 0.32 20.28
CA LEU A 49 -2.34 -0.49 21.46
C LEU A 49 -3.53 -1.39 21.87
N TYR A 50 -4.75 -0.87 21.88
CA TYR A 50 -5.94 -1.68 22.14
C TYR A 50 -6.20 -2.73 21.04
N LYS A 51 -5.95 -2.40 19.76
CA LYS A 51 -6.05 -3.36 18.64
C LYS A 51 -5.10 -4.54 18.80
N ILE A 52 -3.85 -4.30 19.20
CA ILE A 52 -2.84 -5.35 19.44
C ILE A 52 -3.32 -6.30 20.55
N ASN A 53 -3.95 -5.76 21.58
CA ASN A 53 -4.54 -6.54 22.68
C ASN A 53 -5.92 -7.15 22.35
N LYS A 54 -6.37 -7.07 21.09
CA LYS A 54 -7.69 -7.53 20.62
C LYS A 54 -8.89 -6.85 21.32
N ARG A 55 -8.69 -5.69 21.92
CA ARG A 55 -9.70 -4.86 22.59
C ARG A 55 -10.35 -3.90 21.58
N TYR A 56 -11.15 -4.47 20.68
CA TYR A 56 -11.66 -3.76 19.50
C TYR A 56 -12.72 -2.70 19.82
N ARG A 57 -13.53 -2.90 20.86
CA ARG A 57 -14.56 -1.91 21.26
C ARG A 57 -13.92 -0.66 21.83
N GLU A 58 -12.94 -0.83 22.71
CA GLU A 58 -12.20 0.27 23.33
C GLU A 58 -11.38 1.05 22.29
N SER A 59 -10.75 0.34 21.35
CA SER A 59 -10.10 0.97 20.20
C SER A 59 -11.09 1.77 19.35
N ARG A 60 -12.28 1.24 19.06
CA ARG A 60 -13.33 1.94 18.30
C ARG A 60 -13.75 3.22 19.01
N ASP A 61 -14.03 3.15 20.31
CA ASP A 61 -14.49 4.31 21.08
C ASP A 61 -13.46 5.44 21.06
N LEU A 62 -12.18 5.07 21.15
CA LEU A 62 -11.08 6.02 21.08
C LEU A 62 -10.93 6.65 19.69
N LEU A 63 -11.05 5.86 18.62
CA LEU A 63 -11.06 6.40 17.25
C LEU A 63 -12.30 7.23 16.96
N ALA A 64 -13.45 6.93 17.55
CA ALA A 64 -14.65 7.76 17.43
C ALA A 64 -14.43 9.14 18.07
N ILE A 65 -13.71 9.22 19.20
CA ILE A 65 -13.29 10.49 19.79
C ILE A 65 -12.32 11.22 18.84
N ALA A 66 -11.36 10.51 18.26
CA ALA A 66 -10.41 11.09 17.31
C ALA A 66 -11.11 11.61 16.03
N TYR A 67 -12.10 10.87 15.53
CA TYR A 67 -12.89 11.20 14.36
C TYR A 67 -13.74 12.46 14.58
N LYS A 68 -14.42 12.58 15.73
CA LYS A 68 -15.16 13.81 16.11
C LYS A 68 -14.27 15.05 16.12
N LYS A 69 -12.98 14.91 16.43
CA LYS A 69 -12.01 16.02 16.46
C LYS A 69 -11.40 16.33 15.10
N ASN A 70 -11.25 15.33 14.24
CA ASN A 70 -10.69 15.49 12.90
C ASN A 70 -11.42 14.58 11.89
N PRO A 71 -12.61 15.00 11.43
CA PRO A 71 -13.43 14.18 10.55
C PRO A 71 -12.84 14.05 9.14
N GLU A 72 -11.97 14.97 8.72
CA GLU A 72 -11.31 14.97 7.41
C GLU A 72 -10.07 14.04 7.35
N SER A 73 -9.75 13.36 8.45
CA SER A 73 -8.59 12.45 8.45
C SER A 73 -8.92 11.11 7.80
N ARG A 74 -8.52 10.94 6.53
CA ARG A 74 -8.66 9.66 5.80
C ARG A 74 -8.14 8.46 6.60
N LYS A 75 -7.04 8.61 7.34
CA LYS A 75 -6.44 7.54 8.16
C LYS A 75 -7.36 7.12 9.33
N ILE A 76 -7.98 8.10 10.00
CA ILE A 76 -8.92 7.83 11.09
C ILE A 76 -10.17 7.16 10.54
N ILE A 77 -10.74 7.70 9.45
CA ILE A 77 -11.93 7.12 8.80
C ILE A 77 -11.68 5.67 8.41
N TYR A 78 -10.56 5.40 7.73
CA TYR A 78 -10.22 4.05 7.27
C TYR A 78 -10.09 3.08 8.45
N SER A 79 -9.31 3.43 9.47
CA SER A 79 -9.08 2.58 10.65
C SER A 79 -10.37 2.35 11.45
N LEU A 80 -11.21 3.37 11.59
CA LEU A 80 -12.51 3.25 12.25
C LEU A 80 -13.47 2.35 11.44
N CYS A 81 -13.50 2.49 10.11
CA CYS A 81 -14.29 1.63 9.23
C CYS A 81 -13.89 0.15 9.39
N GLU A 82 -12.59 -0.16 9.39
CA GLU A 82 -12.10 -1.52 9.64
C GLU A 82 -12.54 -2.08 11.00
N LEU A 83 -12.56 -1.26 12.05
CA LEU A 83 -13.03 -1.66 13.37
C LEU A 83 -14.53 -1.94 13.39
N GLU A 84 -15.34 -1.09 12.74
CA GLU A 84 -16.78 -1.32 12.65
C GLU A 84 -17.11 -2.60 11.89
N LEU A 85 -16.39 -2.88 10.80
CA LEU A 85 -16.50 -4.17 10.09
C LEU A 85 -16.09 -5.36 10.96
N LYS A 86 -15.10 -5.18 11.83
CA LYS A 86 -14.64 -6.22 12.75
C LYS A 86 -15.63 -6.48 13.89
N LEU A 87 -16.37 -5.45 14.28
CA LEU A 87 -17.44 -5.50 15.28
C LEU A 87 -18.81 -5.84 14.66
N ASN A 88 -18.88 -6.10 13.35
CA ASN A 88 -20.08 -6.39 12.57
C ASN A 88 -21.13 -5.25 12.56
N ASN A 89 -20.68 -4.00 12.71
CA ASN A 89 -21.53 -2.81 12.65
C ASN A 89 -21.59 -2.27 11.21
N TYR A 90 -22.26 -3.00 10.32
CA TYR A 90 -22.20 -2.75 8.87
C TYR A 90 -22.77 -1.40 8.44
N ILE A 91 -23.84 -0.92 9.08
CA ILE A 91 -24.45 0.38 8.76
C ILE A 91 -23.45 1.50 9.00
N HIS A 92 -22.77 1.48 10.16
CA HIS A 92 -21.77 2.50 10.49
C HIS A 92 -20.53 2.37 9.60
N ALA A 93 -20.08 1.14 9.30
CA ALA A 93 -19.00 0.92 8.35
C ALA A 93 -19.30 1.50 6.96
N LEU A 94 -20.53 1.35 6.47
CA LEU A 94 -20.95 1.92 5.19
C LEU A 94 -20.96 3.46 5.21
N GLN A 95 -21.43 4.06 6.31
CA GLN A 95 -21.36 5.52 6.49
C GLN A 95 -19.91 6.03 6.47
N LEU A 96 -19.00 5.33 7.15
CA LEU A 96 -17.57 5.67 7.18
C LEU A 96 -16.91 5.46 5.82
N TYR A 97 -17.30 4.42 5.07
CA TYR A 97 -16.84 4.24 3.70
C TYR A 97 -17.27 5.40 2.80
N ASN A 98 -18.53 5.83 2.88
CA ASN A 98 -19.02 7.00 2.14
C ASN A 98 -18.27 8.28 2.54
N ALA A 99 -17.96 8.46 3.83
CA ALA A 99 -17.11 9.55 4.28
C ALA A 99 -15.69 9.46 3.69
N PHE A 100 -15.11 8.25 3.62
CA PHE A 100 -13.77 8.02 3.07
C PHE A 100 -13.67 8.43 1.60
N ILE A 101 -14.63 8.00 0.77
CA ILE A 101 -14.63 8.34 -0.66
C ILE A 101 -14.86 9.83 -0.92
N ASN A 102 -15.56 10.52 -0.02
CA ASN A 102 -15.74 11.97 -0.09
C ASN A 102 -14.44 12.73 0.27
N VAL A 103 -13.76 12.30 1.34
CA VAL A 103 -12.53 12.93 1.83
C VAL A 103 -11.33 12.63 0.91
N ALA A 104 -11.26 11.41 0.37
CA ALA A 104 -10.12 10.93 -0.40
C ALA A 104 -10.55 10.18 -1.67
N PRO A 105 -11.21 10.84 -2.64
CA PRO A 105 -11.80 10.18 -3.80
C PRO A 105 -10.77 9.50 -4.71
N ARG A 106 -9.52 9.97 -4.72
CA ARG A 106 -8.42 9.44 -5.55
C ARG A 106 -7.58 8.38 -4.85
N ASP A 107 -7.92 8.04 -3.62
CA ASP A 107 -7.17 7.05 -2.84
C ASP A 107 -7.59 5.63 -3.23
N SER A 108 -6.63 4.81 -3.66
CA SER A 108 -6.87 3.42 -4.07
C SER A 108 -7.35 2.55 -2.91
N ASP A 109 -7.08 2.93 -1.66
CA ASP A 109 -7.58 2.23 -0.47
C ASP A 109 -9.12 2.20 -0.38
N ARG A 110 -9.82 3.05 -1.15
CA ARG A 110 -11.29 2.98 -1.29
C ARG A 110 -11.76 1.62 -1.78
N TYR A 111 -11.04 1.01 -2.73
CA TYR A 111 -11.41 -0.29 -3.28
C TYR A 111 -11.20 -1.41 -2.25
N LEU A 112 -10.19 -1.28 -1.38
CA LEU A 112 -10.00 -2.22 -0.29
C LEU A 112 -11.11 -2.14 0.77
N LEU A 113 -11.57 -0.93 1.13
CA LEU A 113 -12.71 -0.80 2.05
C LEU A 113 -13.98 -1.37 1.43
N GLN A 114 -14.22 -1.09 0.16
CA GLN A 114 -15.36 -1.65 -0.58
C GLN A 114 -15.30 -3.18 -0.62
N TYR A 115 -14.13 -3.75 -0.95
CA TYR A 115 -13.93 -5.20 -0.92
C TYR A 115 -14.22 -5.80 0.45
N LYS A 116 -13.73 -5.18 1.53
CA LYS A 116 -13.97 -5.65 2.90
C LYS A 116 -15.45 -5.59 3.29
N LEU A 117 -16.17 -4.56 2.86
CA LEU A 117 -17.64 -4.47 3.01
C LEU A 117 -18.32 -5.61 2.27
N TYR A 118 -18.00 -5.80 0.99
CA TYR A 118 -18.59 -6.85 0.15
C TYR A 118 -18.34 -8.25 0.72
N LYS A 119 -17.11 -8.52 1.15
CA LYS A 119 -16.73 -9.78 1.80
C LYS A 119 -17.54 -10.03 3.08
N LYS A 120 -17.83 -8.99 3.85
CA LYS A 120 -18.59 -9.09 5.11
C LYS A 120 -20.10 -9.23 4.91
N GLN A 121 -20.62 -8.68 3.82
CA GLN A 121 -22.02 -8.78 3.41
C GLN A 121 -22.30 -10.02 2.56
N GLU A 122 -21.30 -10.87 2.35
CA GLU A 122 -21.40 -12.08 1.52
C GLU A 122 -21.89 -11.80 0.09
N VAL A 123 -21.50 -10.63 -0.44
CA VAL A 123 -21.74 -10.21 -1.82
C VAL A 123 -21.13 -11.24 -2.78
N ASN A 124 -21.67 -11.33 -4.00
CA ASN A 124 -21.23 -12.31 -4.99
C ASN A 124 -19.70 -12.26 -5.20
N VAL A 125 -19.07 -13.44 -5.35
CA VAL A 125 -17.63 -13.56 -5.60
C VAL A 125 -17.19 -12.80 -6.85
N LEU A 126 -18.02 -12.72 -7.89
CA LEU A 126 -17.71 -11.99 -9.12
C LEU A 126 -17.64 -10.47 -8.89
N GLU A 127 -18.53 -9.94 -8.06
CA GLU A 127 -18.51 -8.51 -7.69
C GLU A 127 -17.31 -8.20 -6.77
N GLN A 128 -16.93 -9.14 -5.91
CA GLN A 128 -15.70 -9.06 -5.12
C GLN A 128 -14.45 -9.06 -6.01
N ILE A 129 -14.41 -9.90 -7.05
CA ILE A 129 -13.33 -9.96 -8.04
C ILE A 129 -13.20 -8.61 -8.75
N ALA A 130 -14.29 -8.07 -9.29
CA ALA A 130 -14.28 -6.81 -10.03
C ALA A 130 -13.69 -5.64 -9.21
N VAL A 131 -14.00 -5.57 -7.92
CA VAL A 131 -13.43 -4.54 -7.02
C VAL A 131 -11.92 -4.72 -6.84
N LEU A 132 -11.43 -5.95 -6.70
CA LEU A 132 -9.99 -6.21 -6.53
C LEU A 132 -9.21 -6.11 -7.85
N GLU A 133 -9.80 -6.45 -8.99
CA GLU A 133 -9.23 -6.20 -10.32
C GLU A 133 -9.00 -4.71 -10.54
N GLU A 134 -10.03 -3.90 -10.27
CA GLU A 134 -9.93 -2.45 -10.35
C GLU A 134 -8.86 -1.93 -9.37
N PHE A 135 -8.84 -2.41 -8.13
CA PHE A 135 -7.79 -2.06 -7.16
C PHE A 135 -6.38 -2.33 -7.70
N GLN A 136 -6.16 -3.51 -8.32
CA GLN A 136 -4.87 -3.91 -8.87
C GLN A 136 -4.40 -2.99 -10.00
N GLN A 137 -5.30 -2.40 -10.79
CA GLN A 137 -4.94 -1.41 -11.82
C GLN A 137 -4.32 -0.14 -11.23
N HIS A 138 -4.68 0.22 -9.98
CA HIS A 138 -4.19 1.43 -9.32
C HIS A 138 -3.02 1.17 -8.39
N ASP A 139 -3.03 0.05 -7.65
CA ASP A 139 -2.02 -0.28 -6.66
C ASP A 139 -1.85 -1.80 -6.52
N PHE A 140 -0.74 -2.32 -7.04
CA PHE A 140 -0.47 -3.75 -7.04
C PHE A 140 0.26 -4.19 -5.77
N ARG A 141 -0.50 -4.71 -4.79
CA ARG A 141 0.02 -5.16 -3.48
C ARG A 141 -0.04 -6.68 -3.33
N GLU A 142 1.10 -7.28 -2.94
CA GLU A 142 1.34 -8.73 -2.82
C GLU A 142 0.18 -9.49 -2.13
N ARG A 143 -0.29 -8.99 -0.99
CA ARG A 143 -1.40 -9.59 -0.22
C ARG A 143 -2.70 -9.66 -1.03
N TRP A 144 -3.06 -8.58 -1.69
CA TRP A 144 -4.36 -8.43 -2.35
C TRP A 144 -4.36 -9.09 -3.72
N ALA A 145 -3.21 -9.13 -4.39
CA ALA A 145 -3.00 -9.95 -5.57
C ALA A 145 -3.26 -11.44 -5.27
N TYR A 146 -2.73 -11.95 -4.14
CA TYR A 146 -3.00 -13.32 -3.72
C TYR A 146 -4.47 -13.53 -3.33
N GLU A 147 -5.09 -12.55 -2.65
CA GLU A 147 -6.53 -12.61 -2.36
C GLU A 147 -7.35 -12.72 -3.66
N LEU A 148 -7.02 -11.93 -4.70
CA LEU A 148 -7.65 -12.00 -6.01
C LEU A 148 -7.49 -13.38 -6.66
N ALA A 149 -6.30 -13.99 -6.60
CA ALA A 149 -6.09 -15.37 -7.06
C ALA A 149 -7.02 -16.36 -6.35
N THR A 150 -7.17 -16.23 -5.02
CA THR A 150 -8.09 -17.10 -4.27
C THR A 150 -9.56 -16.87 -4.61
N LEU A 151 -9.95 -15.65 -5.00
CA LEU A 151 -11.31 -15.37 -5.46
C LEU A 151 -11.59 -16.03 -6.81
N TYR A 152 -10.66 -15.95 -7.77
CA TYR A 152 -10.79 -16.67 -9.04
C TYR A 152 -10.96 -18.17 -8.84
N TYR A 153 -10.15 -18.77 -7.96
CA TYR A 153 -10.28 -20.18 -7.59
C TYR A 153 -11.67 -20.49 -7.02
N ARG A 154 -12.18 -19.65 -6.11
CA ARG A 154 -13.52 -19.81 -5.52
C ARG A 154 -14.65 -19.64 -6.53
N ALA A 155 -14.45 -18.82 -7.56
CA ALA A 155 -15.39 -18.63 -8.65
C ALA A 155 -15.35 -19.77 -9.70
N GLY A 156 -14.38 -20.69 -9.59
CA GLY A 156 -14.15 -21.75 -10.57
C GLY A 156 -13.36 -21.31 -11.81
N ASP A 157 -12.89 -20.06 -11.86
CA ASP A 157 -12.04 -19.57 -12.94
C ASP A 157 -10.57 -19.93 -12.71
N VAL A 158 -10.27 -21.21 -12.97
CA VAL A 158 -8.93 -21.78 -12.77
C VAL A 158 -7.89 -21.09 -13.66
N GLN A 159 -8.26 -20.67 -14.87
CA GLN A 159 -7.34 -20.04 -15.83
C GLN A 159 -6.90 -18.66 -15.34
N SER A 160 -7.83 -17.82 -14.89
CA SER A 160 -7.48 -16.53 -14.30
C SER A 160 -6.73 -16.68 -12.98
N CYS A 161 -7.06 -17.70 -12.16
CA CYS A 161 -6.29 -18.02 -10.96
C CYS A 161 -4.81 -18.34 -11.27
N ILE A 162 -4.54 -19.20 -12.26
CA ILE A 162 -3.16 -19.55 -12.65
C ILE A 162 -2.41 -18.33 -13.15
N ARG A 163 -3.04 -17.53 -14.01
CA ARG A 163 -2.46 -16.30 -14.57
C ARG A 163 -2.10 -15.31 -13.46
N GLN A 164 -3.01 -15.11 -12.50
CA GLN A 164 -2.78 -14.25 -11.34
C GLN A 164 -1.61 -14.75 -10.49
N CYS A 165 -1.48 -16.07 -10.28
CA CYS A 165 -0.34 -16.65 -9.58
C CYS A 165 0.99 -16.38 -10.31
N ASP A 166 0.98 -16.44 -11.65
CA ASP A 166 2.16 -16.12 -12.46
C ASP A 166 2.53 -14.64 -12.38
N GLU A 167 1.56 -13.73 -12.41
CA GLU A 167 1.79 -12.29 -12.19
C GLU A 167 2.42 -12.02 -10.82
N ILE A 168 1.93 -12.68 -9.76
CA ILE A 168 2.48 -12.55 -8.41
C ILE A 168 3.95 -12.99 -8.37
N VAL A 169 4.26 -14.14 -8.97
CA VAL A 169 5.63 -14.69 -8.98
C VAL A 169 6.58 -13.83 -9.81
N ALA A 170 6.09 -13.23 -10.90
CA ALA A 170 6.89 -12.38 -11.78
C ALA A 170 7.19 -11.02 -11.15
N TYR A 171 6.20 -10.40 -10.49
CA TYR A 171 6.33 -9.03 -9.99
C TYR A 171 6.94 -8.95 -8.59
N PHE A 172 6.61 -9.90 -7.72
CA PHE A 172 7.07 -9.86 -6.32
C PHE A 172 8.30 -10.73 -6.10
N GLY A 173 9.20 -10.21 -5.27
CA GLY A 173 10.31 -10.98 -4.73
C GLY A 173 9.84 -12.06 -3.77
N ASP A 174 10.78 -12.82 -3.23
CA ASP A 174 10.48 -13.92 -2.32
C ASP A 174 9.76 -13.44 -1.06
N GLY A 175 8.50 -13.87 -0.94
CA GLY A 175 7.58 -13.48 0.11
C GLY A 175 6.62 -14.59 0.44
N ARG A 176 5.90 -14.43 1.55
CA ARG A 176 4.93 -15.42 2.00
C ARG A 176 3.80 -15.62 1.00
N PHE A 177 3.39 -14.58 0.27
CA PHE A 177 2.28 -14.70 -0.68
C PHE A 177 2.77 -15.25 -2.02
N VAL A 178 4.02 -14.99 -2.41
CA VAL A 178 4.66 -15.69 -3.55
C VAL A 178 4.73 -17.20 -3.30
N LEU A 179 5.18 -17.62 -2.10
CA LEU A 179 5.15 -19.04 -1.71
C LEU A 179 3.73 -19.62 -1.84
N ARG A 180 2.73 -18.92 -1.28
CA ARG A 180 1.32 -19.36 -1.34
C ARG A 180 0.76 -19.39 -2.77
N ALA A 181 1.17 -18.47 -3.64
CA ALA A 181 0.77 -18.45 -5.05
C ALA A 181 1.34 -19.65 -5.81
N LEU A 182 2.61 -20.00 -5.57
CA LEU A 182 3.23 -21.20 -6.14
C LEU A 182 2.57 -22.48 -5.64
N GLU A 183 2.26 -22.57 -4.35
CA GLU A 183 1.50 -23.71 -3.78
C GLU A 183 0.12 -23.84 -4.42
N LEU A 184 -0.60 -22.72 -4.55
CA LEU A 184 -1.93 -22.70 -5.18
C LEU A 184 -1.84 -23.12 -6.64
N LYS A 185 -0.88 -22.57 -7.41
CA LYS A 185 -0.66 -22.96 -8.80
C LYS A 185 -0.32 -24.45 -8.92
N LYS A 186 0.57 -24.98 -8.08
CA LYS A 186 0.95 -26.41 -8.06
C LYS A 186 -0.24 -27.35 -7.82
N SER A 187 -1.25 -26.90 -7.07
CA SER A 187 -2.48 -27.68 -6.85
C SER A 187 -3.41 -27.72 -8.06
N LEU A 188 -3.23 -26.81 -9.01
CA LEU A 188 -4.07 -26.63 -10.20
C LEU A 188 -3.39 -27.15 -11.47
N THR A 189 -2.07 -26.97 -11.59
CA THR A 189 -1.27 -27.32 -12.76
C THR A 189 0.17 -27.58 -12.36
N ASP A 190 0.91 -28.32 -13.20
CA ASP A 190 2.33 -28.50 -13.01
C ASP A 190 3.09 -27.16 -13.07
N LEU A 191 4.02 -26.97 -12.14
CA LEU A 191 4.94 -25.84 -12.15
C LEU A 191 6.08 -26.09 -13.13
N ASN A 192 6.59 -25.02 -13.74
CA ASN A 192 7.83 -25.13 -14.52
C ASN A 192 9.04 -25.41 -13.60
N PRO A 193 10.18 -25.87 -14.13
CA PRO A 193 11.35 -26.23 -13.32
C PRO A 193 11.84 -25.10 -12.40
N GLN A 194 11.88 -23.87 -12.90
CA GLN A 194 12.30 -22.69 -12.13
C GLN A 194 11.34 -22.38 -10.97
N GLN A 195 10.03 -22.50 -11.21
CA GLN A 195 8.98 -22.30 -10.21
C GLN A 195 9.02 -23.41 -9.14
N ASN A 196 9.30 -24.66 -9.54
CA ASN A 196 9.49 -25.76 -8.59
C ASN A 196 10.73 -25.55 -7.71
N GLU A 197 11.87 -25.16 -8.30
CA GLU A 197 13.09 -24.84 -7.54
C GLU A 197 12.85 -23.69 -6.56
N ARG A 198 12.23 -22.59 -7.03
CA ARG A 198 11.85 -21.45 -6.21
C ARG A 198 10.94 -21.87 -5.04
N LEU A 199 9.94 -22.69 -5.31
CA LEU A 199 9.04 -23.22 -4.28
C LEU A 199 9.80 -24.01 -3.20
N GLU A 200 10.67 -24.93 -3.60
CA GLU A 200 11.41 -25.78 -2.67
C GLU A 200 12.41 -24.98 -1.83
N LEU A 201 13.07 -23.97 -2.40
CA LEU A 201 13.94 -23.05 -1.66
C LEU A 201 13.15 -22.23 -0.65
N LEU A 202 12.01 -21.65 -1.06
CA LEU A 202 11.15 -20.85 -0.19
C LEU A 202 10.62 -21.66 1.00
N LYS A 203 10.24 -22.92 0.79
CA LYS A 203 9.82 -23.83 1.87
C LYS A 203 10.91 -24.09 2.90
N LYS A 204 12.17 -24.08 2.48
CA LYS A 204 13.35 -24.23 3.35
C LYS A 204 13.78 -22.91 4.00
N GLY A 205 13.06 -21.80 3.76
CA GLY A 205 13.42 -20.47 4.25
C GLY A 205 14.57 -19.80 3.48
N GLY A 206 14.94 -20.36 2.33
CA GLY A 206 15.94 -19.77 1.43
C GLY A 206 15.36 -18.66 0.55
N LYS A 207 16.23 -18.05 -0.25
CA LYS A 207 15.86 -17.11 -1.31
C LYS A 207 16.24 -17.69 -2.67
N TYR A 208 15.38 -17.53 -3.65
CA TYR A 208 15.61 -17.82 -5.05
C TYR A 208 16.33 -16.65 -5.70
N VAL A 209 17.43 -16.96 -6.37
CA VAL A 209 18.15 -16.03 -7.23
C VAL A 209 17.92 -16.51 -8.66
N PRO A 210 17.23 -15.73 -9.52
CA PRO A 210 17.06 -16.09 -10.91
C PRO A 210 18.44 -16.30 -11.56
N PRO A 211 18.60 -17.30 -12.44
CA PRO A 211 19.81 -17.41 -13.23
C PRO A 211 20.02 -16.11 -14.02
N VAL A 212 21.22 -15.53 -13.91
CA VAL A 212 21.60 -14.34 -14.66
C VAL A 212 21.45 -14.66 -16.15
N GLN A 213 20.49 -14.04 -16.80
CA GLN A 213 20.42 -14.11 -18.26
C GLN A 213 21.62 -13.31 -18.79
N PRO A 214 22.47 -13.88 -19.65
CA PRO A 214 23.56 -13.12 -20.24
C PRO A 214 22.97 -11.90 -20.95
N GLU A 215 23.44 -10.70 -20.60
CA GLU A 215 23.03 -9.49 -21.28
C GLU A 215 23.26 -9.67 -22.79
N PRO A 216 22.32 -9.24 -23.66
CA PRO A 216 22.57 -9.24 -25.08
C PRO A 216 23.80 -8.36 -25.31
N VAL A 217 24.90 -8.99 -25.76
CA VAL A 217 26.11 -8.32 -26.20
C VAL A 217 25.70 -7.37 -27.31
N THR A 218 25.57 -6.09 -27.00
CA THR A 218 25.49 -5.05 -28.02
C THR A 218 26.90 -4.92 -28.57
N ASP A 219 27.14 -5.47 -29.76
CA ASP A 219 28.33 -5.17 -30.55
C ASP A 219 28.33 -3.67 -30.89
N ALA A 220 28.84 -2.85 -29.98
CA ALA A 220 29.16 -1.46 -30.26
C ALA A 220 30.49 -1.42 -31.01
N ALA A 221 30.42 -1.16 -32.32
CA ALA A 221 31.59 -0.79 -33.12
C ALA A 221 32.28 0.45 -32.51
N PRO A 222 33.62 0.54 -32.54
CA PRO A 222 34.34 1.63 -31.89
C PRO A 222 34.23 2.91 -32.72
N GLU A 223 33.54 3.92 -32.20
CA GLU A 223 33.60 5.28 -32.73
C GLU A 223 34.87 5.95 -32.20
N ALA A 224 35.78 6.28 -33.11
CA ALA A 224 37.07 6.89 -32.81
C ALA A 224 36.89 8.33 -32.31
N ALA A 225 37.52 8.63 -31.17
CA ALA A 225 37.68 9.97 -30.64
C ALA A 225 38.99 10.60 -31.15
N ASP A 226 38.90 11.76 -31.79
CA ASP A 226 39.90 12.86 -31.80
C ASP A 226 39.31 14.01 -32.65
N ALA A 227 39.43 15.31 -32.37
CA ALA A 227 40.16 16.07 -31.38
C ALA A 227 39.52 17.47 -31.28
N VAL A 228 39.50 18.05 -30.07
CA VAL A 228 39.25 19.48 -29.82
C VAL A 228 40.55 20.25 -30.02
N LYS A 229 40.54 21.40 -30.72
CA LYS A 229 41.52 22.48 -30.49
C LYS A 229 40.94 23.88 -30.78
N ASP A 230 41.41 24.79 -29.94
CA ASP A 230 40.91 26.12 -29.59
C ASP A 230 41.04 27.26 -30.61
N ALA A 231 40.13 28.22 -30.43
CA ALA A 231 40.17 29.68 -30.57
C ALA A 231 41.42 30.40 -31.17
N ALA A 232 41.18 31.36 -32.07
CA ALA A 232 41.48 32.80 -31.85
C ALA A 232 41.21 33.71 -33.09
N SER A 233 40.35 34.72 -32.85
CA SER A 233 40.41 36.14 -33.27
C SER A 233 40.41 36.62 -34.74
N ALA A 234 39.67 37.73 -34.91
CA ALA A 234 39.96 38.94 -35.71
C ALA A 234 39.16 39.17 -37.03
N VAL A 235 38.23 40.13 -36.92
CA VAL A 235 37.58 40.99 -37.95
C VAL A 235 38.60 42.09 -38.33
N PRO A 236 38.70 42.71 -39.55
CA PRO A 236 37.62 43.54 -40.14
C PRO A 236 37.54 43.82 -41.67
N GLY A 237 36.38 44.39 -42.08
CA GLY A 237 36.15 45.27 -43.24
C GLY A 237 35.69 44.59 -44.54
N ALA A 238 34.82 45.13 -45.42
CA ALA A 238 34.09 46.40 -45.52
C ALA A 238 33.08 46.31 -46.70
N GLY A 239 32.10 47.22 -46.75
CA GLY A 239 31.31 47.59 -47.95
C GLY A 239 29.85 47.09 -47.97
N ASP A 240 28.87 47.94 -47.63
CA ASP A 240 28.02 48.72 -48.56
C ASP A 240 26.90 47.86 -49.20
N ASN A 241 25.62 48.22 -49.31
CA ASN A 241 24.88 49.47 -49.09
C ASN A 241 23.36 49.17 -49.14
N THR A 242 22.55 50.14 -48.72
CA THR A 242 21.13 50.40 -49.10
C THR A 242 19.98 49.60 -48.43
N ALA A 243 19.35 50.27 -47.45
CA ALA A 243 17.90 50.30 -47.20
C ALA A 243 17.21 51.19 -48.28
N PRO A 244 15.87 51.44 -48.34
CA PRO A 244 14.84 51.26 -47.31
C PRO A 244 13.46 50.72 -47.80
N GLY A 245 12.55 50.43 -46.86
CA GLY A 245 11.13 50.21 -47.21
C GLY A 245 10.27 49.58 -46.10
N MET A 246 10.01 50.31 -45.03
CA MET A 246 8.78 50.18 -44.20
C MET A 246 7.55 50.63 -45.04
N PRO A 247 6.27 50.42 -44.62
CA PRO A 247 5.80 50.20 -43.26
C PRO A 247 4.74 49.08 -43.07
N GLU A 248 4.38 48.96 -41.80
CA GLU A 248 3.35 48.11 -41.20
C GLU A 248 1.91 48.38 -41.65
N SER A 249 1.05 47.43 -41.21
CA SER A 249 -0.34 47.58 -40.77
C SER A 249 -1.42 47.04 -41.71
N GLY A 250 -2.05 45.97 -41.23
CA GLY A 250 -3.34 45.42 -41.63
C GLY A 250 -3.75 44.38 -40.59
#